data_AF-A0A8E0QJM9-F1
#
_entry.id   AF-A0A8E0QJM9-F1
#
_cell.length_a   1.000
_cell.length_b   1.000
_cell.length_c   1.000
_cell.angle_alpha   90.00
_cell.angle_beta   90.00
_cell.angle_gamma   90.00
#
_symmetry.space_group_name_H-M   'P 1'
#
loop_
_entity.id
_entity.type
_entity.pdbx_description
1 polymer ?
#
loop_
_entity_poly.entity_id
_entity_poly.type
_entity_poly.pdbx_seq_one_letter_code
_entity_poly.pdbx_strand_id
1 'polypeptide(L)'
;MDKLPQDVEQGDLILVHTPKAAAMLVVKSASARRDPSSSAPCIILQKVDWHIPGSKGHWILDGPNVYYADSDADAESDEDGDADEEDDDGNCTGEEMTLEMYLHKFKSQVEGDDEPNVVVRPYGRDVLKHYFFGRCPNCGVNEWFCRGCQQMWPELFGSCGDDLSCPVCHGYDFAFDDNMAIRYQDSLEGRLRRRHEHGQDSVYSKSEIRSLQEEMLSSLRDRYEWINARREEMGMRKEDVDELVNDHKKSFAKCWGWLD
;
A
#
# COMPACT_ATOMS: atom_id res chain seq x y z
N MET A 1 -30.06 10.73 -13.65
CA MET A 1 -28.61 10.55 -13.41
C MET A 1 -28.39 9.05 -13.41
N ASP A 2 -28.20 8.49 -14.60
CA ASP A 2 -28.36 7.05 -14.81
C ASP A 2 -27.02 6.40 -15.15
N LYS A 3 -26.71 5.41 -14.30
CA LYS A 3 -25.70 4.35 -14.44
C LYS A 3 -24.37 4.68 -13.78
N LEU A 4 -24.16 4.02 -12.65
CA LEU A 4 -22.82 3.60 -12.24
C LEU A 4 -22.11 2.95 -13.44
N PRO A 5 -20.79 3.11 -13.55
CA PRO A 5 -20.02 2.58 -14.68
C PRO A 5 -20.09 1.05 -14.78
N GLN A 6 -20.46 0.38 -13.69
CA GLN A 6 -20.58 -1.07 -13.58
C GLN A 6 -21.57 -1.45 -12.48
N ASP A 7 -22.01 -2.71 -12.48
CA ASP A 7 -22.83 -3.27 -11.41
C ASP A 7 -22.07 -3.29 -10.09
N VAL A 8 -22.83 -3.16 -8.98
CA VAL A 8 -22.32 -3.16 -7.61
C VAL A 8 -22.92 -4.28 -6.79
N GLU A 9 -22.11 -4.86 -5.92
CA GLU A 9 -22.52 -5.86 -4.94
C GLU A 9 -22.35 -5.31 -3.52
N GLN A 10 -22.99 -5.95 -2.54
CA GLN A 10 -22.76 -5.63 -1.14
C GLN A 10 -21.28 -5.86 -0.80
N GLY A 11 -20.67 -4.92 -0.09
CA GLY A 11 -19.24 -4.92 0.23
C GLY A 11 -18.37 -4.16 -0.78
N ASP A 12 -18.88 -3.87 -1.98
CA ASP A 12 -18.12 -3.07 -2.95
C ASP A 12 -17.82 -1.67 -2.40
N LEU A 13 -16.61 -1.19 -2.69
CA LEU A 13 -16.23 0.19 -2.43
C LEU A 13 -16.60 1.10 -3.60
N ILE A 14 -16.97 2.33 -3.29
CA ILE A 14 -17.25 3.38 -4.26
C ILE A 14 -16.49 4.64 -3.83
N LEU A 15 -15.58 5.09 -4.70
CA LEU A 15 -14.88 6.36 -4.55
C LEU A 15 -15.66 7.45 -5.29
N VAL A 16 -16.12 8.45 -4.55
CA VAL A 16 -16.72 9.68 -5.08
C VAL A 16 -15.71 10.81 -4.95
N HIS A 17 -15.40 11.51 -6.04
CA HIS A 17 -14.41 12.57 -5.98
C HIS A 17 -14.65 13.73 -6.96
N THR A 18 -14.15 14.90 -6.57
CA THR A 18 -13.94 16.10 -7.40
C THR A 18 -12.44 16.44 -7.36
N PRO A 19 -11.97 17.48 -8.07
CA PRO A 19 -10.60 17.95 -7.92
C PRO A 19 -10.24 18.43 -6.51
N LYS A 20 -11.23 18.72 -5.65
CA LYS A 20 -11.02 19.34 -4.32
C LYS A 20 -11.43 18.47 -3.15
N ALA A 21 -12.25 17.45 -3.37
CA ALA A 21 -12.80 16.62 -2.32
C ALA A 21 -12.92 15.18 -2.78
N ALA A 22 -12.80 14.24 -1.85
CA ALA A 22 -13.02 12.84 -2.11
C ALA A 22 -13.66 12.18 -0.89
N ALA A 23 -14.44 11.14 -1.15
CA ALA A 23 -15.05 10.30 -0.15
C ALA A 23 -15.10 8.87 -0.65
N MET A 24 -15.04 7.93 0.28
CA MET A 24 -15.20 6.52 -0.01
C MET A 24 -16.43 6.01 0.72
N LEU A 25 -17.14 5.15 0.04
CA LEU A 25 -18.40 4.60 0.45
C LEU A 25 -18.31 3.08 0.34
N VAL A 26 -18.89 2.37 1.29
CA VAL A 26 -19.11 0.92 1.18
C VAL A 26 -20.57 0.65 0.84
N VAL A 27 -20.81 -0.26 -0.10
CA VAL A 27 -22.16 -0.69 -0.47
C VAL A 27 -22.69 -1.61 0.62
N LYS A 28 -23.74 -1.16 1.33
CA LYS A 28 -24.43 -1.96 2.34
C LYS A 28 -25.50 -2.85 1.73
N SER A 29 -26.19 -2.35 0.71
CA SER A 29 -27.09 -3.17 -0.09
C SER A 29 -27.25 -2.60 -1.49
N ALA A 30 -27.32 -3.51 -2.46
CA ALA A 30 -27.66 -3.21 -3.85
C ALA A 30 -28.91 -4.01 -4.20
N SER A 31 -30.07 -3.36 -4.19
CA SER A 31 -31.33 -4.05 -4.51
C SER A 31 -31.60 -3.99 -6.01
N ALA A 32 -31.65 -5.15 -6.67
CA ALA A 32 -32.30 -5.28 -7.95
C ALA A 32 -33.83 -5.11 -7.76
N ARG A 33 -34.37 -4.02 -8.33
CA ARG A 33 -35.78 -3.58 -8.39
C ARG A 33 -36.84 -4.46 -7.70
N ARG A 34 -37.59 -3.87 -6.76
CA ARG A 34 -38.95 -4.30 -6.41
C ARG A 34 -40.06 -3.40 -6.96
N ASP A 35 -39.74 -2.20 -7.47
CA ASP A 35 -40.75 -1.21 -7.84
C ASP A 35 -40.72 -0.90 -9.35
N PRO A 36 -41.80 -1.16 -10.11
CA PRO A 36 -41.86 -0.89 -11.56
C PRO A 36 -41.95 0.60 -11.91
N SER A 37 -42.05 1.49 -10.92
CA SER A 37 -42.27 2.93 -11.10
C SER A 37 -41.00 3.81 -11.05
N SER A 38 -39.87 3.27 -10.58
CA SER A 38 -38.59 3.99 -10.48
C SER A 38 -37.53 3.35 -11.39
N SER A 39 -36.86 4.17 -12.20
CA SER A 39 -35.94 3.67 -13.23
C SER A 39 -34.58 3.21 -12.71
N ALA A 40 -34.17 3.62 -11.50
CA ALA A 40 -32.81 3.41 -10.98
C ALA A 40 -32.74 2.34 -9.86
N PRO A 41 -31.68 1.51 -9.80
CA PRO A 41 -31.42 0.61 -8.69
C PRO A 41 -31.21 1.40 -7.38
N CYS A 42 -31.79 0.93 -6.28
CA CYS A 42 -31.59 1.52 -4.96
C CYS A 42 -30.31 0.94 -4.34
N ILE A 43 -29.32 1.79 -4.16
CA ILE A 43 -28.01 1.44 -3.61
C ILE A 43 -27.86 2.19 -2.29
N ILE A 44 -27.77 1.45 -1.20
CA ILE A 44 -27.56 2.00 0.15
C ILE A 44 -26.07 1.95 0.45
N LEU A 45 -25.54 3.10 0.86
CA LEU A 45 -24.13 3.34 1.07
C LEU A 45 -23.89 3.83 2.50
N GLN A 46 -22.73 3.48 3.04
CA GLN A 46 -22.19 4.07 4.26
C GLN A 46 -20.86 4.73 3.95
N LYS A 47 -20.68 5.98 4.41
CA LYS A 47 -19.37 6.63 4.35
C LYS A 47 -18.42 5.92 5.30
N VAL A 48 -17.24 5.60 4.78
CA VAL A 48 -16.14 5.05 5.56
C VAL A 48 -15.02 6.09 5.60
N ASP A 49 -14.34 6.19 6.74
CA ASP A 49 -13.14 7.01 6.86
C ASP A 49 -11.90 6.19 6.50
N TRP A 50 -10.87 6.88 6.01
CA TRP A 50 -9.60 6.26 5.68
C TRP A 50 -8.69 6.27 6.88
N HIS A 51 -8.02 5.15 7.12
CA HIS A 51 -6.87 5.07 8.00
C HIS A 51 -5.98 3.94 7.49
N ILE A 52 -4.66 4.07 7.66
CA ILE A 52 -3.73 2.96 7.38
C ILE A 52 -3.98 1.89 8.44
N PRO A 53 -4.15 0.60 8.08
CA PRO A 53 -4.58 -0.43 9.03
C PRO A 53 -3.68 -0.48 10.27
N GLY A 54 -4.22 -0.06 11.41
CA GLY A 54 -3.67 -0.28 12.75
C GLY A 54 -4.69 -0.93 13.70
N SER A 55 -5.97 -0.96 13.32
CA SER A 55 -7.07 -1.60 14.07
C SER A 55 -8.29 -1.88 13.16
N LYS A 56 -9.39 -2.40 13.73
CA LYS A 56 -10.63 -2.80 13.02
C LYS A 56 -11.30 -1.60 12.32
N GLY A 57 -11.94 -1.84 11.17
CA GLY A 57 -12.68 -0.81 10.42
C GLY A 57 -11.86 0.10 9.49
N HIS A 58 -10.65 -0.33 9.14
CA HIS A 58 -9.71 0.40 8.27
C HIS A 58 -9.72 -0.14 6.83
N TRP A 59 -9.14 0.57 5.85
CA TRP A 59 -9.01 0.02 4.48
C TRP A 59 -7.59 -0.44 4.19
N ILE A 60 -7.48 -1.45 3.33
CA ILE A 60 -6.21 -1.92 2.82
C ILE A 60 -6.14 -1.58 1.33
N LEU A 61 -5.09 -0.87 0.92
CA LEU A 61 -4.68 -0.74 -0.49
C LEU A 61 -3.84 -1.96 -0.85
N ASP A 62 -4.44 -3.15 -0.85
CA ASP A 62 -3.71 -4.36 -1.20
C ASP A 62 -3.81 -4.69 -2.68
N GLY A 63 -2.80 -4.22 -3.41
CA GLY A 63 -2.68 -4.43 -4.84
C GLY A 63 -3.86 -3.89 -5.64
N PRO A 64 -4.40 -4.66 -6.60
CA PRO A 64 -5.39 -4.14 -7.52
C PRO A 64 -6.74 -3.83 -6.87
N ASN A 65 -6.92 -4.21 -5.62
CA ASN A 65 -8.19 -4.17 -4.94
C ASN A 65 -8.07 -3.34 -3.66
N VAL A 66 -9.15 -2.65 -3.32
CA VAL A 66 -9.26 -1.93 -2.05
C VAL A 66 -10.38 -2.57 -1.25
N TYR A 67 -10.07 -2.94 -0.01
CA TYR A 67 -10.99 -3.64 0.88
C TYR A 67 -11.16 -2.87 2.18
N TYR A 68 -12.37 -2.93 2.74
CA TYR A 68 -12.64 -2.56 4.12
C TYR A 68 -12.40 -3.78 5.01
N ALA A 69 -11.67 -3.62 6.12
CA ALA A 69 -11.50 -4.69 7.09
C ALA A 69 -12.85 -4.99 7.76
N ASP A 70 -13.43 -6.15 7.44
CA ASP A 70 -14.66 -6.61 8.07
C ASP A 70 -14.43 -6.86 9.56
N SER A 71 -15.50 -6.62 10.32
CA SER A 71 -15.47 -6.63 11.76
C SER A 71 -15.11 -7.97 12.38
N ASP A 72 -15.53 -9.10 11.82
CA ASP A 72 -15.68 -10.29 12.64
C ASP A 72 -15.01 -11.52 12.02
N ALA A 73 -13.90 -11.94 12.64
CA ALA A 73 -13.52 -13.34 12.82
C ALA A 73 -12.44 -13.45 13.91
N ASP A 74 -12.89 -13.73 15.13
CA ASP A 74 -12.20 -14.50 16.18
C ASP A 74 -10.78 -14.07 16.58
N ALA A 75 -10.67 -12.89 17.21
CA ALA A 75 -9.66 -12.71 18.24
C ALA A 75 -10.25 -13.25 19.56
N GLU A 76 -9.99 -14.52 19.84
CA GLU A 76 -10.11 -15.08 21.20
C GLU A 76 -9.19 -14.23 22.09
N SER A 77 -9.77 -13.24 22.77
CA SER A 77 -9.09 -12.43 23.76
C SER A 77 -8.98 -13.25 25.03
N ASP A 78 -7.79 -13.80 25.27
CA ASP A 78 -7.44 -14.33 26.58
C ASP A 78 -7.60 -13.22 27.64
N GLU A 79 -8.45 -13.50 28.61
CA GLU A 79 -8.69 -12.71 29.81
C GLU A 79 -7.37 -12.47 30.56
N ASP A 80 -7.09 -11.21 30.91
CA ASP A 80 -6.67 -10.76 32.25
C ASP A 80 -5.91 -9.43 32.18
N GLY A 81 -6.49 -8.35 32.74
CA GLY A 81 -5.75 -7.13 33.03
C GLY A 81 -6.59 -5.87 33.14
N ASP A 82 -7.25 -5.70 34.29
CA ASP A 82 -7.89 -4.46 34.75
C ASP A 82 -7.03 -3.20 34.54
N ALA A 83 -7.58 -2.18 33.88
CA ALA A 83 -7.50 -0.78 34.31
C ALA A 83 -8.39 0.10 33.43
N ASP A 84 -9.36 0.74 34.09
CA ASP A 84 -10.25 1.79 33.57
C ASP A 84 -9.49 2.93 32.89
N GLU A 85 -9.79 3.21 31.62
CA GLU A 85 -9.91 4.57 31.08
C GLU A 85 -11.10 4.58 30.11
N GLU A 86 -12.19 5.23 30.53
CA GLU A 86 -13.32 5.57 29.67
C GLU A 86 -12.86 6.63 28.64
N ASP A 87 -12.29 6.18 27.54
CA ASP A 87 -12.27 6.98 26.31
C ASP A 87 -13.58 6.71 25.55
N ASP A 88 -14.39 7.76 25.49
CA ASP A 88 -15.60 7.90 24.68
C ASP A 88 -15.23 7.75 23.20
N ASP A 89 -15.09 6.49 22.77
CA ASP A 89 -15.03 6.09 21.37
C ASP A 89 -16.41 6.36 20.76
N GLY A 90 -16.61 7.62 20.38
CA GLY A 90 -17.71 8.07 19.53
C GLY A 90 -17.72 7.21 18.28
N ASN A 91 -18.53 6.16 18.33
CA ASN A 91 -18.82 5.23 17.26
C ASN A 91 -19.34 6.04 16.06
N CYS A 92 -18.41 6.48 15.20
CA CYS A 92 -18.67 7.16 13.94
C CYS A 92 -19.24 6.15 12.93
N THR A 93 -20.33 5.46 13.27
CA THR A 93 -21.14 4.74 12.28
C THR A 93 -21.76 5.79 11.37
N GLY A 94 -21.13 6.02 10.22
CA GLY A 94 -21.63 6.93 9.21
C GLY A 94 -23.09 6.60 8.87
N GLU A 95 -23.92 7.64 8.79
CA GLU A 95 -25.33 7.52 8.42
C GLU A 95 -25.47 6.82 7.06
N GLU A 96 -26.28 5.75 7.02
CA GLU A 96 -26.60 5.06 5.77
C GLU A 96 -27.50 5.94 4.90
N MET A 97 -27.16 6.08 3.62
CA MET A 97 -27.97 6.85 2.68
C MET A 97 -27.90 6.30 1.27
N THR A 98 -28.85 6.68 0.42
CA THR A 98 -28.82 6.27 -0.98
C THR A 98 -27.69 6.98 -1.74
N LEU A 99 -27.17 6.35 -2.80
CA LEU A 99 -26.16 6.97 -3.66
C LEU A 99 -26.62 8.35 -4.18
N GLU A 100 -27.87 8.48 -4.61
CA GLU A 100 -28.42 9.75 -5.11
C GLU A 100 -28.41 10.85 -4.04
N MET A 101 -28.88 10.53 -2.83
CA MET A 101 -28.85 11.46 -1.70
C MET A 101 -27.42 11.85 -1.34
N TYR A 102 -26.49 10.88 -1.36
CA TYR A 102 -25.08 11.13 -1.08
C TYR A 102 -24.48 12.09 -2.11
N LEU A 103 -24.67 11.84 -3.41
CA LEU A 103 -24.13 12.69 -4.48
C LEU A 103 -24.67 14.11 -4.40
N HIS A 104 -25.96 14.28 -4.10
CA HIS A 104 -26.55 15.60 -3.89
C HIS A 104 -25.93 16.32 -2.68
N LYS A 105 -25.78 15.61 -1.55
CA LYS A 105 -25.14 16.13 -0.33
C LYS A 105 -23.67 16.51 -0.60
N PHE A 106 -22.91 15.63 -1.24
CA PHE A 106 -21.52 15.83 -1.59
C PHE A 106 -21.35 17.06 -2.49
N LYS A 107 -22.17 17.20 -3.55
CA LYS A 107 -22.17 18.37 -4.43
C LYS A 107 -22.49 19.67 -3.68
N SER A 108 -23.41 19.64 -2.72
CA SER A 108 -23.75 20.83 -1.91
C SER A 108 -22.63 21.26 -0.94
N GLN A 109 -21.72 20.34 -0.60
CA GLN A 109 -20.63 20.57 0.36
C GLN A 109 -19.33 21.01 -0.31
N VAL A 110 -19.13 20.70 -1.59
CA VAL A 110 -17.91 21.05 -2.32
C VAL A 110 -18.08 22.42 -2.98
N GLU A 111 -17.14 23.33 -2.75
CA GLU A 111 -17.13 24.62 -3.43
C GLU A 111 -16.74 24.49 -4.91
N GLY A 112 -17.70 24.72 -5.80
CA GLY A 112 -17.50 24.72 -7.25
C GLY A 112 -18.73 24.19 -7.98
N ASP A 113 -18.66 24.18 -9.32
CA ASP A 113 -19.67 23.56 -10.19
C ASP A 113 -19.15 22.24 -10.77
N ASP A 114 -18.13 21.66 -10.12
CA ASP A 114 -17.51 20.40 -10.54
C ASP A 114 -18.48 19.24 -10.28
N GLU A 115 -18.79 18.47 -11.32
CA GLU A 115 -19.62 17.29 -11.18
C GLU A 115 -18.83 16.16 -10.48
N PRO A 116 -19.41 15.49 -9.47
CA PRO A 116 -18.75 14.38 -8.81
C PRO A 116 -18.50 13.22 -9.78
N ASN A 117 -17.28 12.69 -9.77
CA ASN A 117 -16.94 11.45 -10.45
C ASN A 117 -17.14 10.28 -9.50
N VAL A 118 -17.60 9.14 -10.04
CA VAL A 118 -17.88 7.93 -9.26
C VAL A 118 -17.08 6.76 -9.84
N VAL A 119 -16.22 6.18 -9.02
CA VAL A 119 -15.41 5.00 -9.36
C VAL A 119 -15.86 3.84 -8.48
N VAL A 120 -16.35 2.77 -9.09
CA VAL A 120 -16.77 1.55 -8.38
C VAL A 120 -15.59 0.59 -8.30
N ARG A 121 -15.44 -0.08 -7.16
CA ARG A 121 -14.29 -0.95 -6.84
C ARG A 121 -12.97 -0.23 -7.18
N PRO A 122 -12.73 0.95 -6.56
CA PRO A 122 -11.57 1.76 -6.91
C PRO A 122 -10.29 0.97 -6.69
N TYR A 123 -9.40 1.07 -7.66
CA TYR A 123 -8.09 0.44 -7.66
C TYR A 123 -7.11 1.26 -6.81
N GLY A 124 -6.08 0.65 -6.22
CA GLY A 124 -5.14 1.34 -5.32
C GLY A 124 -4.59 2.66 -5.87
N ARG A 125 -4.30 2.73 -7.17
CA ARG A 125 -3.91 3.96 -7.89
C ARG A 125 -5.01 5.02 -7.94
N ASP A 126 -6.25 4.66 -8.23
CA ASP A 126 -7.38 5.60 -8.26
C ASP A 126 -7.58 6.22 -6.88
N VAL A 127 -7.43 5.40 -5.84
CA VAL A 127 -7.47 5.88 -4.45
C VAL A 127 -6.31 6.82 -4.17
N LEU A 128 -5.06 6.45 -4.48
CA LEU A 128 -3.91 7.35 -4.29
C LEU A 128 -4.08 8.68 -5.04
N LYS A 129 -4.52 8.63 -6.29
CA LYS A 129 -4.66 9.82 -7.14
C LYS A 129 -5.81 10.71 -6.71
N HIS A 130 -6.99 10.13 -6.48
CA HIS A 130 -8.23 10.88 -6.33
C HIS A 130 -8.65 11.04 -4.88
N TYR A 131 -8.42 10.03 -4.03
CA TYR A 131 -8.74 10.12 -2.61
C TYR A 131 -7.62 10.80 -1.81
N PHE A 132 -6.37 10.45 -2.10
CA PHE A 132 -5.19 11.00 -1.41
C PHE A 132 -4.50 12.15 -2.18
N PHE A 133 -5.13 12.66 -3.25
CA PHE A 133 -4.61 13.78 -4.04
C PHE A 133 -3.17 13.58 -4.53
N GLY A 134 -2.82 12.34 -4.88
CA GLY A 134 -1.49 11.96 -5.36
C GLY A 134 -0.40 11.90 -4.29
N ARG A 135 -0.76 11.90 -3.00
CA ARG A 135 0.20 11.80 -1.89
C ARG A 135 -0.13 10.62 -1.00
N CYS A 136 0.70 9.59 -1.03
CA CYS A 136 0.60 8.48 -0.10
C CYS A 136 0.65 9.00 1.35
N PRO A 137 -0.28 8.62 2.23
CA PRO A 137 -0.26 9.05 3.62
C PRO A 137 0.97 8.55 4.39
N ASN A 138 1.65 7.52 3.89
CA ASN A 138 2.81 6.92 4.52
C ASN A 138 4.15 7.43 3.95
N CYS A 139 4.35 7.34 2.64
CA CYS A 139 5.61 7.73 1.99
C CYS A 139 5.56 9.09 1.26
N GLY A 140 4.43 9.80 1.31
CA GLY A 140 4.23 11.03 0.55
C GLY A 140 4.30 10.77 -0.95
N VAL A 141 5.36 11.27 -1.59
CA VAL A 141 5.63 11.12 -3.02
C VAL A 141 6.84 10.24 -3.32
N ASN A 142 7.48 9.68 -2.28
CA ASN A 142 8.72 8.95 -2.45
C ASN A 142 8.48 7.54 -3.00
N GLU A 143 7.30 6.96 -2.76
CA GLU A 143 6.93 5.57 -3.10
C GLU A 143 7.79 4.49 -2.39
N TRP A 144 8.86 4.93 -1.74
CA TRP A 144 9.77 4.18 -0.90
C TRP A 144 9.52 4.41 0.59
N PHE A 145 9.94 3.44 1.38
CA PHE A 145 9.71 3.36 2.80
C PHE A 145 10.98 2.91 3.52
N CYS A 146 11.36 3.62 4.58
CA CYS A 146 12.56 3.29 5.36
C CYS A 146 12.22 2.27 6.46
N ARG A 147 12.81 1.07 6.37
CA ARG A 147 12.54 -0.06 7.28
C ARG A 147 12.84 0.23 8.75
N GLY A 148 13.87 1.04 9.03
CA GLY A 148 14.30 1.36 10.39
C GLY A 148 13.58 2.55 11.03
N CYS A 149 12.85 3.37 10.26
CA CYS A 149 12.17 4.57 10.77
C CYS A 149 10.70 4.33 11.13
N GLN A 150 10.21 3.11 10.97
CA GLN A 150 8.79 2.80 11.06
C GLN A 150 8.44 1.91 12.25
N GLN A 151 7.21 2.05 12.75
CA GLN A 151 6.69 1.29 13.89
C GLN A 151 5.37 0.59 13.58
N MET A 152 4.81 0.80 12.39
CA MET A 152 3.45 0.38 12.03
C MET A 152 3.38 -1.09 11.58
N TRP A 153 4.46 -1.60 11.00
CA TRP A 153 4.55 -2.95 10.44
C TRP A 153 5.78 -3.67 10.98
N PRO A 154 5.74 -4.23 12.21
CA PRO A 154 6.91 -4.81 12.87
C PRO A 154 7.66 -5.85 12.02
N GLU A 155 6.95 -6.61 11.21
CA GLU A 155 7.49 -7.60 10.29
C GLU A 155 8.34 -7.01 9.16
N LEU A 156 8.06 -5.77 8.75
CA LEU A 156 8.83 -5.01 7.75
C LEU A 156 10.06 -4.30 8.36
N PHE A 157 10.27 -4.40 9.68
CA PHE A 157 11.37 -3.74 10.36
C PHE A 157 12.75 -4.25 9.88
N GLY A 158 13.71 -3.33 9.83
CA GLY A 158 15.06 -3.56 9.32
C GLY A 158 15.98 -2.35 9.48
N SER A 159 17.05 -2.30 8.69
CA SER A 159 18.04 -1.24 8.74
C SER A 159 17.49 0.09 8.19
N CYS A 160 18.04 1.20 8.67
CA CYS A 160 17.78 2.51 8.06
C CYS A 160 18.55 2.65 6.74
N GLY A 161 17.96 3.37 5.79
CA GLY A 161 18.60 3.69 4.50
C GLY A 161 18.28 2.71 3.37
N ASP A 162 17.49 1.67 3.65
CA ASP A 162 16.97 0.79 2.61
C ASP A 162 15.71 1.39 2.00
N ASP A 163 15.65 1.38 0.67
CA ASP A 163 14.46 1.75 -0.10
C ASP A 163 13.54 0.52 -0.22
N LEU A 164 12.71 0.28 0.80
CA LEU A 164 11.66 -0.75 0.77
C LEU A 164 10.44 -0.22 0.03
N SER A 165 9.80 -1.05 -0.80
CA SER A 165 8.53 -0.70 -1.46
C SER A 165 7.48 -0.32 -0.42
N CYS A 166 6.85 0.85 -0.58
CA CYS A 166 5.85 1.29 0.39
C CYS A 166 4.62 0.35 0.38
N PRO A 167 4.21 -0.23 1.52
CA PRO A 167 3.09 -1.19 1.59
C PRO A 167 1.74 -0.58 1.17
N VAL A 168 1.59 0.74 1.30
CA VAL A 168 0.39 1.47 0.85
C VAL A 168 0.41 1.71 -0.67
N CYS A 169 1.59 1.90 -1.25
CA CYS A 169 1.73 2.18 -2.69
C CYS A 169 1.79 0.92 -3.53
N HIS A 170 2.48 -0.11 -3.04
CA HIS A 170 2.76 -1.34 -3.77
C HIS A 170 1.93 -2.53 -3.28
N GLY A 171 1.14 -2.37 -2.22
CA GLY A 171 0.48 -3.49 -1.53
C GLY A 171 1.36 -4.07 -0.44
N TYR A 172 0.70 -4.57 0.61
CA TYR A 172 1.40 -5.04 1.80
C TYR A 172 2.19 -6.33 1.52
N ASP A 173 1.57 -7.31 0.86
CA ASP A 173 2.22 -8.58 0.52
C ASP A 173 3.46 -8.36 -0.36
N PHE A 174 3.36 -7.44 -1.32
CA PHE A 174 4.48 -7.05 -2.16
C PHE A 174 5.62 -6.43 -1.34
N ALA A 175 5.30 -5.51 -0.43
CA ALA A 175 6.30 -4.91 0.45
C ALA A 175 6.92 -5.95 1.41
N PHE A 176 6.15 -6.95 1.84
CA PHE A 176 6.68 -8.04 2.65
C PHE A 176 7.69 -8.89 1.87
N ASP A 177 7.36 -9.30 0.65
CA ASP A 177 8.25 -10.05 -0.22
C ASP A 177 9.50 -9.23 -0.61
N ASP A 178 9.33 -7.92 -0.86
CA ASP A 178 10.45 -7.01 -1.11
C ASP A 178 11.39 -6.91 0.10
N ASN A 179 10.83 -6.88 1.32
CA ASN A 179 11.62 -6.91 2.55
C ASN A 179 12.40 -8.22 2.70
N MET A 180 11.84 -9.35 2.24
CA MET A 180 12.57 -10.62 2.20
C MET A 180 13.71 -10.60 1.18
N ALA A 181 13.52 -9.96 0.01
CA ALA A 181 14.59 -9.76 -0.97
C ALA A 181 15.73 -8.88 -0.42
N ILE A 182 15.41 -7.80 0.31
CA ILE A 182 16.42 -6.96 0.97
C ILE A 182 17.19 -7.76 2.03
N ARG A 183 16.51 -8.55 2.86
CA ARG A 183 17.19 -9.41 3.86
C ARG A 183 18.15 -10.41 3.22
N TYR A 184 17.81 -10.90 2.03
CA TYR A 184 18.71 -11.76 1.26
C TYR A 184 19.96 -10.98 0.81
N GLN A 185 19.79 -9.75 0.32
CA GLN A 185 20.89 -8.86 -0.05
C GLN A 185 21.77 -8.54 1.16
N ASP A 186 21.19 -8.19 2.30
CA ASP A 186 21.89 -7.96 3.58
C ASP A 186 22.77 -9.17 3.96
N SER A 187 22.27 -10.39 3.72
CA SER A 187 23.02 -11.63 3.97
C SER A 187 24.23 -11.78 3.03
N LEU A 188 24.05 -11.49 1.74
CA LEU A 188 25.14 -11.52 0.74
C LEU A 188 26.20 -10.45 1.06
N GLU A 189 25.77 -9.22 1.35
CA GLU A 189 26.65 -8.13 1.79
C GLU A 189 27.40 -8.50 3.06
N GLY A 190 26.72 -9.05 4.06
CA GLY A 190 27.33 -9.48 5.31
C GLY A 190 28.41 -10.56 5.11
N ARG A 191 28.22 -11.47 4.15
CA ARG A 191 29.26 -12.46 3.76
C ARG A 191 30.46 -11.78 3.12
N LEU A 192 30.25 -10.80 2.24
CA LEU A 192 31.32 -10.01 1.62
C LEU A 192 32.04 -9.12 2.64
N ARG A 193 31.33 -8.51 3.60
CA ARG A 193 31.88 -7.63 4.63
C ARG A 193 32.76 -8.37 5.64
N ARG A 194 32.32 -9.51 6.16
CA ARG A 194 33.10 -10.34 7.10
C ARG A 194 34.47 -10.72 6.53
N ARG A 195 34.57 -10.89 5.21
CA ARG A 195 35.84 -11.11 4.53
C ARG A 195 36.77 -9.90 4.62
N HIS A 196 36.25 -8.69 4.39
CA HIS A 196 37.04 -7.46 4.47
C HIS A 196 37.56 -7.23 5.90
N GLU A 197 36.74 -7.51 6.91
CA GLU A 197 37.07 -7.31 8.33
C GLU A 197 38.10 -8.34 8.87
N HIS A 198 38.10 -9.59 8.39
CA HIS A 198 38.97 -10.65 8.92
C HIS A 198 40.30 -10.85 8.18
N GLY A 199 40.58 -10.11 7.10
CA GLY A 199 41.86 -10.21 6.40
C GLY A 199 42.13 -11.58 5.75
N GLN A 200 43.39 -11.82 5.33
CA GLN A 200 43.84 -12.92 4.46
C GLN A 200 43.54 -14.37 4.89
N ASP A 201 42.96 -14.61 6.07
CA ASP A 201 42.49 -15.93 6.53
C ASP A 201 41.10 -16.30 5.99
N SER A 202 40.64 -15.63 4.93
CA SER A 202 39.30 -15.90 4.38
C SER A 202 39.22 -17.27 3.72
N VAL A 203 38.30 -18.10 4.21
CA VAL A 203 37.92 -19.43 3.67
C VAL A 203 37.57 -19.42 2.18
N TYR A 204 37.23 -18.26 1.62
CA TYR A 204 36.78 -18.10 0.24
C TYR A 204 37.91 -17.78 -0.75
N SER A 205 37.96 -18.54 -1.83
CA SER A 205 38.74 -18.29 -3.03
C SER A 205 38.26 -17.04 -3.79
N LYS A 206 39.14 -16.46 -4.62
CA LYS A 206 38.77 -15.34 -5.53
C LYS A 206 37.56 -15.67 -6.42
N SER A 207 37.45 -16.91 -6.87
CA SER A 207 36.31 -17.41 -7.64
C SER A 207 35.01 -17.36 -6.84
N GLU A 208 35.03 -17.77 -5.57
CA GLU A 208 33.83 -17.71 -4.72
C GLU A 208 33.43 -16.27 -4.42
N ILE A 209 34.39 -15.37 -4.25
CA ILE A 209 34.08 -13.94 -4.05
C ILE A 209 33.44 -13.33 -5.30
N ARG A 210 33.97 -13.64 -6.49
CA ARG A 210 33.35 -13.21 -7.75
C ARG A 210 31.95 -13.76 -7.89
N SER A 211 31.76 -15.04 -7.59
CA SER A 211 30.43 -15.67 -7.58
C SER A 211 29.46 -14.95 -6.65
N LEU A 212 29.91 -14.54 -5.45
CA LEU A 212 29.07 -13.80 -4.51
C LEU A 212 28.73 -12.38 -4.97
N GLN A 213 29.69 -11.70 -5.58
CA GLN A 213 29.46 -10.38 -6.17
C GLN A 213 28.48 -10.44 -7.34
N GLU A 214 28.63 -11.44 -8.21
CA GLU A 214 27.71 -11.70 -9.33
C GLU A 214 26.31 -12.04 -8.81
N GLU A 215 26.21 -12.91 -7.80
CA GLU A 215 24.95 -13.28 -7.17
C GLU A 215 24.25 -12.06 -6.52
N MET A 216 24.99 -11.22 -5.82
CA MET A 216 24.47 -9.99 -5.21
C MET A 216 23.92 -9.02 -6.25
N LEU A 217 24.68 -8.77 -7.33
CA LEU A 217 24.23 -7.89 -8.40
C LEU A 217 23.05 -8.47 -9.19
N SER A 218 23.03 -9.79 -9.40
CA SER A 218 21.89 -10.48 -10.04
C SER A 218 20.64 -10.33 -9.19
N SER A 219 20.72 -10.66 -7.89
CA SER A 219 19.59 -10.53 -6.96
C SER A 219 19.08 -9.09 -6.85
N LEU A 220 19.99 -8.10 -6.90
CA LEU A 220 19.62 -6.69 -6.91
C LEU A 220 18.88 -6.28 -8.19
N ARG A 221 19.36 -6.74 -9.35
CA ARG A 221 18.67 -6.53 -10.63
C ARG A 221 17.29 -7.15 -10.63
N ASP A 222 17.19 -8.43 -10.25
CA ASP A 222 15.93 -9.18 -10.22
C ASP A 222 14.90 -8.47 -9.32
N ARG A 223 15.35 -7.97 -8.17
CA ARG A 223 14.53 -7.17 -7.25
C ARG A 223 13.98 -5.91 -7.94
N TYR A 224 14.84 -5.09 -8.54
CA TYR A 224 14.38 -3.83 -9.16
C TYR A 224 13.56 -4.05 -10.44
N GLU A 225 13.81 -5.12 -11.20
CA GLU A 225 12.96 -5.49 -12.34
C GLU A 225 11.55 -5.89 -11.87
N TRP A 226 11.47 -6.67 -10.79
CA TRP A 226 10.21 -7.07 -10.17
C TRP A 226 9.46 -5.87 -9.57
N ILE A 227 10.16 -4.95 -8.90
CA ILE A 227 9.60 -3.67 -8.45
C ILE A 227 9.10 -2.85 -9.64
N ASN A 228 9.84 -2.77 -10.73
CA ASN A 228 9.41 -2.04 -11.93
C ASN A 228 8.15 -2.64 -12.58
N ALA A 229 8.01 -3.97 -12.57
CA ALA A 229 6.79 -4.63 -13.02
C ALA A 229 5.60 -4.22 -12.14
N ARG A 230 5.78 -4.19 -10.82
CA ARG A 230 4.75 -3.71 -9.90
C ARG A 230 4.46 -2.22 -10.06
N ARG A 231 5.49 -1.39 -10.25
CA ARG A 231 5.34 0.05 -10.52
C ARG A 231 4.51 0.26 -11.79
N GLU A 232 4.74 -0.52 -12.84
CA GLU A 232 3.94 -0.47 -14.07
C GLU A 232 2.48 -0.87 -13.83
N GLU A 233 2.25 -1.95 -13.10
CA GLU A 233 0.90 -2.39 -12.69
C GLU A 233 0.17 -1.29 -11.90
N MET A 234 0.89 -0.60 -11.00
CA MET A 234 0.37 0.52 -10.21
C MET A 234 0.34 1.85 -10.98
N GLY A 235 0.76 1.86 -12.26
CA GLY A 235 0.79 3.04 -13.11
C GLY A 235 1.76 4.14 -12.63
N MET A 236 2.82 3.74 -11.93
CA MET A 236 3.95 4.54 -11.48
C MET A 236 5.05 4.55 -12.54
N ARG A 237 5.98 5.50 -12.42
CA ARG A 237 7.11 5.62 -13.35
C ARG A 237 8.16 4.55 -13.04
N LYS A 238 8.61 3.80 -14.04
CA LYS A 238 9.74 2.87 -13.90
C LYS A 238 11.04 3.61 -13.60
N GLU A 239 11.88 2.98 -12.80
CA GLU A 239 13.24 3.45 -12.51
C GLU A 239 14.26 2.77 -13.42
N ASP A 240 15.43 3.39 -13.55
CA ASP A 240 16.53 2.83 -14.31
C ASP A 240 17.26 1.78 -13.48
N VAL A 241 16.99 0.51 -13.77
CA VAL A 241 17.59 -0.64 -13.06
C VAL A 241 19.11 -0.63 -13.19
N ASP A 242 19.65 -0.23 -14.35
CA ASP A 242 21.09 -0.22 -14.56
C ASP A 242 21.75 0.88 -13.72
N GLU A 243 21.12 2.05 -13.62
CA GLU A 243 21.57 3.13 -12.74
C GLU A 243 21.58 2.68 -11.27
N LEU A 244 20.47 2.11 -10.78
CA LEU A 244 20.33 1.64 -9.40
C LEU A 244 21.35 0.56 -9.03
N VAL A 245 21.53 -0.45 -9.90
CA VAL A 245 22.51 -1.52 -9.69
C VAL A 245 23.94 -0.96 -9.70
N ASN A 246 24.24 -0.01 -10.60
CA ASN A 246 25.56 0.63 -10.65
C ASN A 246 25.84 1.48 -9.42
N ASP A 247 24.86 2.22 -8.93
CA ASP A 247 25.03 3.07 -7.75
C ASP A 247 25.20 2.25 -6.48
N HIS A 248 24.46 1.15 -6.33
CA HIS A 248 24.70 0.18 -5.27
C HIS A 248 26.11 -0.41 -5.36
N LYS A 249 26.55 -0.86 -6.54
CA LYS A 249 27.92 -1.37 -6.76
C LYS A 249 28.98 -0.34 -6.35
N LYS A 250 28.82 0.93 -6.76
CA LYS A 250 29.76 2.02 -6.38
C LYS A 250 29.76 2.27 -4.88
N SER A 251 28.58 2.31 -4.25
CA SER A 251 28.43 2.53 -2.82
C SER A 251 29.12 1.41 -2.02
N PHE A 252 28.84 0.16 -2.39
CA PHE A 252 29.47 -1.00 -1.77
C PHE A 252 30.99 -1.01 -1.99
N ALA A 253 31.45 -0.79 -3.22
CA ALA A 253 32.88 -0.73 -3.56
C ALA A 253 33.62 0.34 -2.76
N LYS A 254 33.00 1.51 -2.55
CA LYS A 254 33.56 2.61 -1.77
C LYS A 254 33.74 2.25 -0.30
N CYS A 255 32.81 1.49 0.28
CA CYS A 255 32.82 1.15 1.69
C CYS A 255 33.65 -0.10 2.01
N TRP A 256 33.64 -1.10 1.11
CA TRP A 256 34.12 -2.46 1.42
C TRP A 256 35.06 -3.05 0.35
N GLY A 257 35.32 -2.31 -0.73
CA GLY A 257 36.10 -2.78 -1.87
C GLY A 257 35.31 -3.66 -2.85
N TRP A 258 35.75 -3.71 -4.10
CA TRP A 258 35.19 -4.56 -5.16
C TRP A 258 36.31 -5.31 -5.87
N LEU A 259 36.04 -6.53 -6.36
CA LEU A 259 37.02 -7.22 -7.21
C LEU A 259 36.68 -6.92 -8.66
N ASP A 260 37.62 -6.30 -9.36
CA ASP A 260 37.57 -6.12 -10.81
C ASP A 260 37.88 -7.44 -11.58
#